data_AF-A0A396AGE6-F1
#
_entry.id   AF-A0A396AGE6-F1
#
_cell.length_a   1.000
_cell.length_b   1.000
_cell.length_c   1.000
_cell.angle_alpha   90.00
_cell.angle_beta   90.00
_cell.angle_gamma   90.00
#
_symmetry.space_group_name_H-M   'P 1'
#
loop_
_entity.id
_entity.type
_entity.pdbx_description
1 polymer ?
#
loop_
_entity_poly.entity_id
_entity_poly.type
_entity_poly.pdbx_seq_one_letter_code
_entity_poly.pdbx_strand_id
1 'polypeptide(L)'
;MSKEKVYKNGDSIIAGDFTFELEGNCLRKFLKGIFKKQYQDIACDMMVKHYAFYEELNKVGIVKEEEYVTREATICCSNGTEVVQLDAYEDHGILAANGKPLMTCSDCEVNKNIYSFGTCKCGDIYSESLPHPSEEGEPDEHGNVRYKCMPVLCGNWKQDTGDLLISEGEEFVEALRSGAFLTCIYEGKITVIGIEKGEEPETEELPWIPSNILQLDGETKAEKNLKTRIDSMNNNISNTDLKWNQNKIKAVWEACEEFYEDYGVQVDPRLLLAIIVKEGTGSFNTSFDNKAGDGGNGAETNFESDCEKAVDLLGGKIIAYIIFHGDFSKARAEAYNKGYAGIKDYDDILHYLNWETPRLSFLSKTFISGVYADDNNWNSGVRQIYSEFVYDDVTAEYTNYVKGLKQDIFENNAKKEGIKVTTKVTFKESKNGRDSQRKYNNEYTIIGVIPKI
;
A
#
# COMPACT_ATOMS: atom_id res chain seq x y z
N MET A 1 14.47 -3.23 -0.13
CA MET A 1 13.78 -4.10 -1.10
C MET A 1 12.50 -4.63 -0.45
N SER A 2 11.41 -4.56 -1.21
CA SER A 2 10.04 -5.08 -1.05
C SER A 2 9.29 -4.88 0.30
N LYS A 3 8.90 -3.63 0.62
CA LYS A 3 7.61 -3.40 1.33
C LYS A 3 6.40 -3.68 0.41
N GLU A 4 6.62 -3.78 -0.90
CA GLU A 4 5.59 -4.02 -1.92
C GLU A 4 4.91 -5.40 -1.84
N LYS A 5 5.45 -6.35 -1.07
CA LYS A 5 4.86 -7.69 -0.99
C LYS A 5 3.77 -7.81 0.06
N VAL A 6 3.71 -6.97 1.10
CA VAL A 6 2.69 -7.10 2.16
C VAL A 6 1.95 -5.80 2.38
N TYR A 7 0.68 -5.73 2.00
CA TYR A 7 -0.15 -4.54 2.12
C TYR A 7 -1.62 -4.89 2.36
N LYS A 8 -2.40 -3.91 2.83
CA LYS A 8 -3.83 -4.09 3.07
C LYS A 8 -4.60 -3.66 1.81
N ASN A 9 -5.60 -4.44 1.42
CA ASN A 9 -6.52 -4.07 0.35
C ASN A 9 -7.95 -4.31 0.82
N GLY A 10 -8.64 -3.23 1.22
CA GLY A 10 -10.00 -3.28 1.75
C GLY A 10 -10.12 -4.21 2.97
N ASP A 11 -10.89 -5.29 2.82
CA ASP A 11 -11.11 -6.32 3.84
C ASP A 11 -10.15 -7.52 3.70
N SER A 12 -8.99 -7.35 3.06
CA SER A 12 -7.99 -8.41 2.91
C SER A 12 -6.56 -7.91 3.19
N ILE A 13 -5.67 -8.83 3.56
CA ILE A 13 -4.23 -8.61 3.67
C ILE A 13 -3.57 -9.39 2.52
N ILE A 14 -2.78 -8.71 1.69
CA ILE A 14 -2.00 -9.33 0.64
C ILE A 14 -0.59 -9.50 1.19
N ALA A 15 0.01 -10.70 1.06
CA ALA A 15 1.36 -11.00 1.49
C ALA A 15 2.06 -11.93 0.47
N GLY A 16 3.04 -11.40 -0.26
CA GLY A 16 3.63 -12.04 -1.43
C GLY A 16 2.55 -12.37 -2.45
N ASP A 17 2.48 -13.64 -2.81
CA ASP A 17 1.51 -14.18 -3.75
C ASP A 17 0.21 -14.66 -3.07
N PHE A 18 -0.03 -14.28 -1.81
CA PHE A 18 -1.19 -14.74 -1.05
C PHE A 18 -2.11 -13.60 -0.62
N THR A 19 -3.41 -13.86 -0.62
CA THR A 19 -4.45 -12.98 -0.10
C THR A 19 -5.15 -13.66 1.07
N PHE A 20 -5.20 -12.97 2.21
CA PHE A 20 -5.85 -13.38 3.44
C PHE A 20 -7.10 -12.53 3.67
N GLU A 21 -8.28 -13.13 3.60
CA GLU A 21 -9.54 -12.41 3.84
C GLU A 21 -9.79 -12.16 5.33
N LEU A 22 -10.14 -10.92 5.70
CA LEU A 22 -10.37 -10.52 7.09
C LEU A 22 -11.64 -11.12 7.71
N GLU A 23 -12.57 -11.61 6.89
CA GLU A 23 -13.80 -12.30 7.33
C GLU A 23 -13.73 -13.83 7.23
N GLY A 24 -12.61 -14.37 6.72
CA GLY A 24 -12.38 -15.82 6.57
C GLY A 24 -12.24 -16.56 7.91
N ASN A 25 -12.21 -17.90 7.84
CA ASN A 25 -12.18 -18.80 9.00
C ASN A 25 -11.06 -18.49 10.02
N CYS A 26 -9.92 -18.00 9.55
CA CYS A 26 -8.73 -17.70 10.36
C CYS A 26 -8.90 -16.49 11.29
N LEU A 27 -9.58 -15.43 10.87
CA LEU A 27 -9.65 -14.17 11.64
C LEU A 27 -10.89 -14.04 12.52
N ARG A 28 -11.96 -14.78 12.20
CA ARG A 28 -13.19 -14.83 13.00
C ARG A 28 -12.99 -15.42 14.40
N LYS A 29 -12.08 -16.37 14.58
CA LYS A 29 -11.81 -17.00 15.89
C LYS A 29 -10.90 -16.16 16.80
N PHE A 30 -9.95 -15.42 16.22
CA PHE A 30 -8.93 -14.70 17.00
C PHE A 30 -9.38 -13.31 17.50
N LEU A 31 -10.37 -12.69 16.88
CA LEU A 31 -10.63 -11.26 17.06
C LEU A 31 -12.00 -10.99 17.69
N LYS A 32 -12.02 -10.80 19.02
CA LYS A 32 -13.06 -10.02 19.72
C LYS A 32 -12.44 -8.73 20.27
N GLY A 33 -12.70 -7.59 19.63
CA GLY A 33 -12.52 -6.27 20.24
C GLY A 33 -11.46 -5.33 19.64
N ILE A 34 -11.23 -4.22 20.37
CA ILE A 34 -10.56 -2.94 20.03
C ILE A 34 -9.08 -3.07 19.58
N PHE A 35 -8.47 -4.25 19.65
CA PHE A 35 -7.05 -4.48 19.33
C PHE A 35 -6.78 -4.92 17.88
N LYS A 36 -7.78 -4.93 16.99
CA LYS A 36 -7.67 -5.43 15.61
C LYS A 36 -6.57 -4.74 14.78
N LYS A 37 -6.42 -3.42 14.85
CA LYS A 37 -5.47 -2.65 14.01
C LYS A 37 -4.01 -2.94 14.39
N GLN A 38 -3.65 -2.84 15.67
CA GLN A 38 -2.26 -3.05 16.13
C GLN A 38 -1.72 -4.45 15.84
N TYR A 39 -2.55 -5.49 15.95
CA TYR A 39 -2.13 -6.86 15.63
C TYR A 39 -1.98 -7.10 14.13
N GLN A 40 -2.81 -6.46 13.29
CA GLN A 40 -2.66 -6.52 11.83
C GLN A 40 -1.32 -5.91 11.40
N ASP A 41 -0.98 -4.74 11.96
CA ASP A 41 0.28 -4.05 11.64
C ASP A 41 1.50 -4.90 12.04
N ILE A 42 1.45 -5.54 13.22
CA ILE A 42 2.50 -6.46 13.68
C ILE A 42 2.59 -7.69 12.78
N ALA A 43 1.46 -8.28 12.37
CA ALA A 43 1.45 -9.44 11.49
C ALA A 43 2.03 -9.10 10.11
N CYS A 44 1.66 -7.95 9.53
CA CYS A 44 2.24 -7.47 8.27
C CYS A 44 3.75 -7.28 8.39
N ASP A 45 4.24 -6.62 9.46
CA ASP A 45 5.67 -6.43 9.70
C ASP A 45 6.43 -7.75 9.86
N MET A 46 5.84 -8.74 10.55
CA MET A 46 6.42 -10.08 10.67
C MET A 46 6.49 -10.80 9.31
N MET A 47 5.46 -10.67 8.48
CA MET A 47 5.44 -11.27 7.13
C MET A 47 6.47 -10.63 6.20
N VAL A 48 6.64 -9.30 6.24
CA VAL A 48 7.69 -8.60 5.48
C VAL A 48 9.07 -9.14 5.86
N LYS A 49 9.35 -9.30 7.17
CA LYS A 49 10.62 -9.85 7.66
C LYS A 49 10.81 -11.30 7.25
N HIS A 50 9.74 -12.10 7.26
CA HIS A 50 9.76 -13.48 6.80
C HIS A 50 10.15 -13.57 5.32
N TYR A 51 9.47 -12.82 4.44
CA TYR A 51 9.79 -12.81 3.01
C TYR A 51 11.21 -12.33 2.73
N ALA A 52 11.66 -11.27 3.39
CA ALA A 52 13.03 -10.76 3.24
C ALA A 52 14.08 -11.81 3.64
N PHE A 53 13.84 -12.58 4.70
CA PHE A 53 14.73 -13.65 5.15
C PHE A 53 14.79 -14.80 4.13
N TYR A 54 13.65 -15.27 3.63
CA TYR A 54 13.61 -16.37 2.66
C TYR A 54 14.15 -15.97 1.28
N GLU A 55 14.01 -14.71 0.85
CA GLU A 55 14.69 -14.21 -0.35
C GLU A 55 16.21 -14.32 -0.26
N GLU A 56 16.79 -14.02 0.92
CA GLU A 56 18.23 -14.19 1.13
C GLU A 56 18.64 -15.67 1.09
N LEU A 57 17.80 -16.59 1.59
CA LEU A 57 18.03 -18.03 1.48
C LEU A 57 17.95 -18.56 0.03
N ASN A 58 17.01 -18.03 -0.76
CA ASN A 58 16.91 -18.33 -2.20
C ASN A 58 18.16 -17.87 -2.95
N LYS A 59 18.68 -16.67 -2.67
CA LYS A 59 19.89 -16.12 -3.33
C LYS A 59 21.13 -16.98 -3.11
N VAL A 60 21.25 -17.65 -1.97
CA VAL A 60 22.38 -18.55 -1.67
C VAL A 60 22.14 -20.00 -2.10
N GLY A 61 21.05 -20.27 -2.82
CA GLY A 61 20.76 -21.56 -3.45
C GLY A 61 20.42 -22.69 -2.47
N ILE A 62 20.02 -22.34 -1.23
CA ILE A 62 19.71 -23.32 -0.18
C ILE A 62 18.28 -23.88 -0.34
N VAL A 63 17.37 -23.10 -0.92
CA VAL A 63 15.96 -23.47 -1.10
C VAL A 63 15.68 -23.64 -2.59
N LYS A 64 15.07 -24.78 -2.98
CA LYS A 64 14.50 -24.95 -4.32
C LYS A 64 13.18 -24.20 -4.38
N GLU A 65 12.95 -23.44 -5.46
CA GLU A 65 11.65 -22.81 -5.72
C GLU A 65 10.61 -23.89 -6.05
N GLU A 66 9.91 -24.35 -5.03
CA GLU A 66 8.68 -25.11 -5.18
C GLU A 66 7.49 -24.15 -5.06
N GLU A 67 6.57 -24.24 -6.01
CA GLU A 67 5.36 -23.43 -6.04
C GLU A 67 4.31 -24.02 -5.07
N TYR A 68 3.49 -23.16 -4.47
CA TYR A 68 2.39 -23.62 -3.65
C TYR A 68 1.20 -24.03 -4.51
N VAL A 69 0.62 -25.18 -4.19
CA VAL A 69 -0.42 -25.81 -5.00
C VAL A 69 -1.77 -25.16 -4.68
N THR A 70 -2.53 -24.81 -5.71
CA THR A 70 -3.86 -24.22 -5.59
C THR A 70 -4.94 -25.16 -6.10
N ARG A 71 -6.19 -24.88 -5.73
CA ARG A 71 -7.37 -25.53 -6.30
C ARG A 71 -7.30 -25.51 -7.83
N GLU A 72 -7.78 -26.57 -8.46
CA GLU A 72 -7.72 -26.85 -9.91
C GLU A 72 -6.30 -27.11 -10.45
N ALA A 73 -5.28 -27.23 -9.60
CA ALA A 73 -3.97 -27.72 -10.01
C ALA A 73 -4.10 -29.10 -10.69
N THR A 74 -3.29 -29.32 -11.71
CA THR A 74 -3.30 -30.59 -12.45
C THR A 74 -2.35 -31.59 -11.81
N ILE A 75 -2.87 -32.79 -11.57
CA ILE A 75 -2.16 -33.93 -11.00
C ILE A 75 -2.21 -35.11 -11.95
N CYS A 76 -1.19 -35.96 -11.91
CA CYS A 76 -1.18 -37.22 -12.66
C CYS A 76 -0.74 -38.39 -11.78
N CYS A 77 -1.21 -39.59 -12.11
CA CYS A 77 -0.74 -40.84 -11.52
C CYS A 77 0.19 -41.54 -12.51
N SER A 78 1.34 -42.04 -12.06
CA SER A 78 2.29 -42.79 -12.89
C SER A 78 1.66 -44.01 -13.58
N ASN A 79 0.64 -44.60 -12.96
CA ASN A 79 -0.07 -45.77 -13.47
C ASN A 79 -1.42 -45.42 -14.12
N GLY A 80 -1.85 -44.17 -14.08
CA GLY A 80 -3.08 -43.69 -14.73
C GLY A 80 -2.87 -43.40 -16.22
N THR A 81 -3.97 -43.20 -16.94
CA THR A 81 -3.95 -42.75 -18.34
C THR A 81 -4.29 -41.28 -18.49
N GLU A 82 -4.93 -40.67 -17.49
CA GLU A 82 -5.44 -39.31 -17.57
C GLU A 82 -4.80 -38.40 -16.52
N VAL A 83 -4.82 -37.11 -16.84
CA VAL A 83 -4.51 -36.00 -15.92
C VAL A 83 -5.82 -35.53 -15.31
N VAL A 84 -5.79 -35.22 -14.02
CA VAL A 84 -6.97 -34.85 -13.23
C VAL A 84 -6.73 -33.51 -12.56
N GLN A 85 -7.77 -32.71 -12.38
CA GLN A 85 -7.70 -31.51 -11.56
C GLN A 85 -7.91 -31.85 -10.08
N LEU A 86 -7.03 -31.33 -9.23
CA LEU A 86 -7.14 -31.40 -7.79
C LEU A 86 -8.15 -30.35 -7.33
N ASP A 87 -9.16 -30.76 -6.56
CA ASP A 87 -10.20 -29.86 -6.06
C ASP A 87 -9.98 -29.55 -4.57
N ALA A 88 -10.32 -28.35 -4.11
CA ALA A 88 -10.32 -28.00 -2.69
C ALA A 88 -11.75 -28.20 -2.18
N TYR A 89 -12.01 -29.30 -1.47
CA TYR A 89 -13.33 -29.55 -0.89
C TYR A 89 -13.65 -28.57 0.25
N GLU A 90 -12.63 -28.15 1.01
CA GLU A 90 -12.73 -27.13 2.04
C GLU A 90 -11.79 -25.95 1.71
N ASP A 91 -12.30 -24.72 1.89
CA ASP A 91 -11.51 -23.50 1.74
C ASP A 91 -10.88 -23.13 3.09
N HIS A 92 -9.55 -23.15 3.12
CA HIS A 92 -8.74 -22.85 4.30
C HIS A 92 -8.59 -21.34 4.58
N GLY A 93 -9.20 -20.49 3.75
CA GLY A 93 -9.25 -19.03 3.92
C GLY A 93 -7.98 -18.30 3.45
N ILE A 94 -7.15 -18.97 2.63
CA ILE A 94 -5.95 -18.40 2.01
C ILE A 94 -6.07 -18.60 0.51
N LEU A 95 -6.06 -17.49 -0.23
CA LEU A 95 -6.08 -17.49 -1.69
C LEU A 95 -4.67 -17.22 -2.20
N ALA A 96 -4.26 -17.86 -3.29
CA ALA A 96 -3.06 -17.48 -4.02
C ALA A 96 -3.35 -16.31 -4.99
N ALA A 97 -2.32 -15.79 -5.66
CA ALA A 97 -2.41 -14.66 -6.58
C ALA A 97 -3.39 -14.90 -7.74
N ASN A 98 -3.61 -16.16 -8.12
CA ASN A 98 -4.62 -16.55 -9.10
C ASN A 98 -6.07 -16.49 -8.57
N GLY A 99 -6.28 -16.02 -7.34
CA GLY A 99 -7.59 -15.98 -6.68
C GLY A 99 -8.12 -17.35 -6.27
N LYS A 100 -7.33 -18.42 -6.40
CA LYS A 100 -7.76 -19.79 -6.07
C LYS A 100 -7.30 -20.19 -4.66
N PRO A 101 -8.11 -20.99 -3.93
CA PRO A 101 -7.75 -21.51 -2.62
C PRO A 101 -6.44 -22.29 -2.63
N LEU A 102 -5.65 -22.09 -1.58
CA LEU A 102 -4.41 -22.83 -1.33
C LEU A 102 -4.71 -24.24 -0.82
N MET A 103 -4.02 -25.25 -1.35
CA MET A 103 -4.16 -26.65 -0.95
C MET A 103 -3.25 -26.99 0.25
N THR A 104 -3.67 -27.96 1.06
CA THR A 104 -2.90 -28.49 2.19
C THR A 104 -2.45 -29.93 1.93
N CYS A 105 -1.47 -30.41 2.70
CA CYS A 105 -1.04 -31.82 2.63
C CYS A 105 -2.14 -32.81 3.08
N SER A 106 -3.20 -32.34 3.73
CA SER A 106 -4.36 -33.12 4.14
C SER A 106 -5.42 -33.24 3.04
N ASP A 107 -5.33 -32.43 1.97
CA ASP A 107 -6.26 -32.46 0.85
C ASP A 107 -6.00 -33.66 -0.08
N CYS A 108 -6.31 -34.86 0.42
CA CYS A 108 -6.12 -36.14 -0.29
C CYS A 108 -7.25 -37.17 -0.06
N GLU A 109 -8.50 -36.73 -0.04
CA GLU A 109 -9.69 -37.58 -0.01
C GLU A 109 -10.17 -38.01 -1.40
N VAL A 110 -10.09 -39.32 -1.66
CA VAL A 110 -10.55 -39.93 -2.92
C VAL A 110 -12.05 -39.68 -3.12
N ASN A 111 -12.44 -39.28 -4.34
CA ASN A 111 -13.78 -38.87 -4.75
C ASN A 111 -14.32 -37.60 -4.07
N LYS A 112 -13.48 -36.85 -3.34
CA LYS A 112 -13.79 -35.47 -2.93
C LYS A 112 -12.85 -34.46 -3.57
N ASN A 113 -11.54 -34.65 -3.41
CA ASN A 113 -10.52 -33.78 -3.98
C ASN A 113 -9.64 -34.48 -5.04
N ILE A 114 -9.50 -35.81 -4.97
CA ILE A 114 -8.76 -36.62 -5.96
C ILE A 114 -9.73 -37.57 -6.66
N TYR A 115 -9.92 -37.35 -7.96
CA TYR A 115 -10.81 -38.16 -8.81
C TYR A 115 -10.03 -39.22 -9.60
N SER A 116 -10.74 -39.99 -10.43
CA SER A 116 -10.20 -41.10 -11.22
C SER A 116 -9.21 -40.63 -12.30
N PHE A 117 -8.08 -41.32 -12.43
CA PHE A 117 -7.04 -41.05 -13.46
C PHE A 117 -7.25 -41.86 -14.75
N GLY A 118 -8.49 -41.96 -15.23
CA GLY A 118 -8.86 -42.83 -16.35
C GLY A 118 -8.71 -44.31 -16.01
N THR A 119 -7.79 -45.01 -16.67
CA THR A 119 -7.60 -46.47 -16.59
C THR A 119 -6.23 -46.84 -15.96
N CYS A 120 -6.18 -47.83 -15.07
CA CYS A 120 -4.92 -48.24 -14.42
C CYS A 120 -4.10 -49.18 -15.30
N LYS A 121 -2.78 -48.94 -15.37
CA LYS A 121 -1.78 -49.78 -16.07
C LYS A 121 -1.16 -50.87 -15.17
N CYS A 122 -1.59 -50.97 -13.92
CA CYS A 122 -1.02 -51.84 -12.87
C CYS A 122 -1.37 -53.34 -12.99
N GLY A 123 -1.78 -53.81 -14.19
CA GLY A 123 -2.57 -55.03 -14.43
C GLY A 123 -2.15 -56.33 -13.74
N ASP A 124 -0.86 -56.53 -13.44
CA ASP A 124 -0.35 -57.78 -12.86
C ASP A 124 -0.25 -57.78 -11.32
N ILE A 125 -0.55 -56.65 -10.65
CA ILE A 125 -0.41 -56.49 -9.19
C ILE A 125 -1.65 -56.99 -8.42
N TYR A 126 -2.79 -57.15 -9.11
CA TYR A 126 -4.03 -57.57 -8.47
C TYR A 126 -3.95 -59.01 -7.97
N SER A 127 -4.44 -59.23 -6.75
CA SER A 127 -4.47 -60.54 -6.09
C SER A 127 -5.66 -60.65 -5.15
N GLU A 128 -5.90 -61.82 -4.56
CA GLU A 128 -6.94 -61.97 -3.52
C GLU A 128 -6.72 -61.02 -2.33
N SER A 129 -5.46 -60.71 -1.99
CA SER A 129 -5.12 -59.76 -0.92
C SER A 129 -5.09 -58.29 -1.38
N LEU A 130 -5.14 -58.03 -2.69
CA LEU A 130 -5.11 -56.69 -3.27
C LEU A 130 -6.07 -56.64 -4.47
N PRO A 131 -7.40 -56.66 -4.22
CA PRO A 131 -8.39 -56.80 -5.29
C PRO A 131 -8.37 -55.59 -6.24
N HIS A 132 -8.77 -55.81 -7.49
CA HIS A 132 -8.94 -54.72 -8.45
C HIS A 132 -10.20 -53.89 -8.12
N PRO A 133 -10.27 -52.62 -8.58
CA PRO A 133 -11.49 -51.82 -8.52
C PRO A 133 -12.68 -52.53 -9.19
N SER A 134 -13.90 -52.27 -8.73
CA SER A 134 -15.12 -52.90 -9.26
C SER A 134 -15.55 -52.39 -10.64
N GLU A 135 -15.07 -51.23 -11.07
CA GLU A 135 -15.39 -50.63 -12.36
C GLU A 135 -14.31 -50.96 -13.40
N GLU A 136 -14.73 -51.53 -14.54
CA GLU A 136 -13.89 -51.70 -15.72
C GLU A 136 -13.69 -50.34 -16.43
N GLY A 137 -12.47 -50.10 -16.90
CA GLY A 137 -12.11 -48.95 -17.73
C GLY A 137 -12.04 -49.33 -19.20
N GLU A 138 -11.50 -48.43 -20.02
CA GLU A 138 -11.28 -48.73 -21.44
C GLU A 138 -10.22 -49.86 -21.60
N PRO A 139 -10.49 -50.88 -22.43
CA PRO A 139 -9.53 -51.94 -22.70
C PRO A 139 -8.29 -51.36 -23.39
N ASP A 140 -7.17 -52.07 -23.27
CA ASP A 140 -5.93 -51.62 -23.91
C ASP A 140 -5.89 -51.88 -25.42
N GLU A 141 -4.81 -51.45 -26.08
CA GLU A 141 -4.58 -51.62 -27.52
C GLU A 141 -4.65 -53.09 -27.99
N HIS A 142 -4.54 -54.05 -27.06
CA HIS A 142 -4.60 -55.48 -27.33
C HIS A 142 -5.96 -56.10 -26.93
N GLY A 143 -6.91 -55.30 -26.46
CA GLY A 143 -8.24 -55.72 -26.04
C GLY A 143 -8.30 -56.33 -24.63
N ASN A 144 -7.23 -56.21 -23.83
CA ASN A 144 -7.25 -56.72 -22.46
C ASN A 144 -8.08 -55.81 -21.55
N VAL A 145 -8.88 -56.42 -20.67
CA VAL A 145 -9.67 -55.70 -19.66
C VAL A 145 -8.72 -54.94 -18.75
N ARG A 146 -9.03 -53.66 -18.55
CA ARG A 146 -8.39 -52.82 -17.54
C ARG A 146 -9.44 -52.26 -16.61
N TYR A 147 -9.01 -51.86 -15.43
CA TYR A 147 -9.89 -51.28 -14.42
C TYR A 147 -9.68 -49.77 -14.32
N LYS A 148 -10.74 -49.08 -13.91
CA LYS A 148 -10.69 -47.65 -13.66
C LYS A 148 -9.62 -47.32 -12.61
N CYS A 149 -8.82 -46.29 -12.86
CA CYS A 149 -7.75 -45.87 -11.96
C CYS A 149 -8.31 -45.06 -10.79
N MET A 150 -8.91 -45.77 -9.83
CA MET A 150 -9.32 -45.22 -8.56
C MET A 150 -8.20 -45.44 -7.53
N PRO A 151 -7.44 -44.41 -7.16
CA PRO A 151 -6.30 -44.58 -6.27
C PRO A 151 -6.77 -45.02 -4.87
N VAL A 152 -6.01 -45.91 -4.24
CA VAL A 152 -6.15 -46.22 -2.83
C VAL A 152 -4.89 -45.70 -2.14
N LEU A 153 -5.04 -44.55 -1.48
CA LEU A 153 -3.92 -43.73 -1.01
C LEU A 153 -3.30 -44.28 0.28
N CYS A 154 -1.97 -44.30 0.33
CA CYS A 154 -1.19 -44.71 1.51
C CYS A 154 -0.89 -43.50 2.41
N GLY A 155 -1.94 -42.84 2.90
CA GLY A 155 -1.87 -41.66 3.76
C GLY A 155 -1.89 -40.33 3.01
N ASN A 156 -1.34 -39.30 3.66
CA ASN A 156 -1.37 -37.91 3.20
C ASN A 156 -0.26 -37.59 2.19
N TRP A 157 -0.33 -36.40 1.59
CA TRP A 157 0.72 -35.90 0.70
C TRP A 157 2.07 -35.88 1.43
N LYS A 158 3.11 -36.34 0.73
CA LYS A 158 4.48 -36.42 1.24
C LYS A 158 5.32 -35.36 0.54
N GLN A 159 6.00 -34.54 1.31
CA GLN A 159 6.96 -33.53 0.85
C GLN A 159 8.10 -33.41 1.86
N ASP A 160 9.23 -32.83 1.44
CA ASP A 160 10.26 -32.40 2.39
C ASP A 160 9.67 -31.22 3.20
N THR A 161 9.89 -31.19 4.52
CA THR A 161 9.22 -30.31 5.51
C THR A 161 8.79 -28.95 4.96
N GLY A 162 7.50 -28.63 5.07
CA GLY A 162 6.95 -27.35 4.62
C GLY A 162 7.31 -26.18 5.55
N ASP A 163 7.69 -25.04 4.98
CA ASP A 163 7.93 -23.80 5.75
C ASP A 163 6.63 -23.06 6.14
N LEU A 164 5.51 -23.38 5.49
CA LEU A 164 4.22 -22.71 5.68
C LEU A 164 3.21 -23.65 6.33
N LEU A 165 2.80 -23.29 7.54
CA LEU A 165 1.73 -23.94 8.28
C LEU A 165 0.43 -23.12 8.17
N ILE A 166 -0.66 -23.80 7.82
CA ILE A 166 -2.01 -23.26 7.70
C ILE A 166 -2.79 -23.72 8.92
N SER A 167 -3.52 -22.82 9.56
CA SER A 167 -4.35 -23.17 10.71
C SER A 167 -5.67 -23.76 10.26
N GLU A 168 -5.98 -24.97 10.72
CA GLU A 168 -7.23 -25.67 10.49
C GLU A 168 -7.89 -25.95 11.85
N GLY A 169 -8.79 -25.06 12.27
CA GLY A 169 -9.44 -25.16 13.57
C GLY A 169 -8.53 -24.83 14.76
N GLU A 170 -8.10 -25.84 15.52
CA GLU A 170 -7.10 -25.74 16.60
C GLU A 170 -5.77 -26.41 16.22
N GLU A 171 -5.69 -26.98 15.02
CA GLU A 171 -4.52 -27.69 14.50
C GLU A 171 -3.82 -26.85 13.41
N PHE A 172 -2.62 -27.27 13.04
CA PHE A 172 -1.84 -26.70 11.95
C PHE A 172 -1.50 -27.79 10.95
N VAL A 173 -1.77 -27.53 9.67
CA VAL A 173 -1.48 -28.42 8.55
C VAL A 173 -0.50 -27.75 7.59
N GLU A 174 0.38 -28.52 6.97
CA GLU A 174 1.34 -27.96 6.02
C GLU A 174 0.65 -27.59 4.70
N ALA A 175 1.04 -26.46 4.12
CA ALA A 175 0.67 -26.10 2.76
C ALA A 175 1.29 -27.07 1.75
N LEU A 176 0.53 -27.44 0.73
CA LEU A 176 0.96 -28.39 -0.30
C LEU A 176 1.89 -27.69 -1.31
N ARG A 177 3.06 -28.27 -1.54
CA ARG A 177 4.05 -27.79 -2.53
C ARG A 177 4.07 -28.63 -3.80
N SER A 178 4.51 -28.04 -4.91
CA SER A 178 4.54 -28.70 -6.22
C SER A 178 5.49 -29.91 -6.29
N GLY A 179 6.47 -30.00 -5.39
CA GLY A 179 7.34 -31.18 -5.23
C GLY A 179 6.69 -32.35 -4.48
N ALA A 180 5.52 -32.16 -3.89
CA ALA A 180 4.83 -33.18 -3.09
C ALA A 180 4.35 -34.36 -3.94
N PHE A 181 4.18 -35.51 -3.29
CA PHE A 181 3.62 -36.70 -3.94
C PHE A 181 2.76 -37.55 -3.00
N LEU A 182 1.81 -38.25 -3.60
CA LEU A 182 1.05 -39.33 -2.96
C LEU A 182 1.49 -40.68 -3.51
N THR A 183 1.28 -41.72 -2.71
CA THR A 183 1.53 -43.11 -3.10
C THR A 183 0.24 -43.91 -3.01
N CYS A 184 -0.02 -44.73 -4.01
CA CYS A 184 -1.14 -45.66 -4.09
C CYS A 184 -0.66 -47.09 -3.77
N ILE A 185 -1.52 -47.93 -3.17
CA ILE A 185 -1.19 -49.34 -2.89
C ILE A 185 -0.87 -50.14 -4.17
N TYR A 186 -1.39 -49.71 -5.32
CA TYR A 186 -1.11 -50.29 -6.64
C TYR A 186 0.15 -49.70 -7.28
N GLU A 187 1.13 -49.30 -6.46
CA GLU A 187 2.43 -48.73 -6.82
C GLU A 187 2.38 -47.43 -7.66
N GLY A 188 1.21 -46.80 -7.75
CA GLY A 188 1.05 -45.51 -8.43
C GLY A 188 1.66 -44.37 -7.61
N LYS A 189 2.49 -43.54 -8.22
CA LYS A 189 2.94 -42.26 -7.64
C LYS A 189 2.11 -41.13 -8.26
N ILE A 190 1.46 -40.33 -7.43
CA ILE A 190 0.67 -39.17 -7.86
C ILE A 190 1.47 -37.90 -7.59
N THR A 191 1.60 -37.04 -8.59
CA THR A 191 2.40 -35.81 -8.53
C THR A 191 1.66 -34.63 -9.15
N VAL A 192 1.97 -33.43 -8.68
CA VAL A 192 1.51 -32.16 -9.28
C VAL A 192 2.33 -31.88 -10.53
N ILE A 193 1.66 -31.55 -11.64
CA ILE A 193 2.30 -31.30 -12.94
C ILE A 193 1.98 -29.92 -13.53
N GLY A 194 1.04 -29.18 -12.94
CA GLY A 194 0.75 -27.82 -13.38
C GLY A 194 -0.10 -27.06 -12.38
N ILE A 195 0.29 -25.81 -12.13
CA ILE A 195 -0.42 -24.83 -11.30
C ILE A 195 -0.68 -23.62 -12.20
N GLU A 196 -1.93 -23.17 -12.28
CA GLU A 196 -2.23 -21.95 -13.03
C GLU A 196 -1.66 -20.74 -12.29
N LYS A 197 -0.87 -19.92 -12.98
CA LYS A 197 -0.32 -18.68 -12.43
C LYS A 197 -1.38 -17.58 -12.49
N GLY A 198 -1.47 -16.80 -11.42
CA GLY A 198 -2.32 -15.61 -11.39
C GLY A 198 -1.71 -14.49 -12.20
N GLU A 199 -2.55 -13.57 -12.67
CA GLU A 199 -2.07 -12.27 -13.11
C GLU A 199 -1.64 -11.50 -11.85
N GLU A 200 -0.42 -10.98 -11.83
CA GLU A 200 0.01 -10.07 -10.76
C GLU A 200 -0.96 -8.87 -10.72
N PRO A 201 -1.44 -8.44 -9.55
CA PRO A 201 -2.36 -7.32 -9.47
C PRO A 201 -1.69 -6.09 -10.11
N GLU A 202 -2.36 -5.47 -11.08
CA GLU A 202 -1.93 -4.19 -11.65
C GLU A 202 -1.85 -3.17 -10.50
N THR A 203 -0.64 -2.84 -10.08
CA THR A 203 -0.41 -1.77 -9.11
C THR A 203 -0.85 -0.47 -9.74
N GLU A 204 -1.84 0.20 -9.15
CA GLU A 204 -2.26 1.54 -9.59
C GLU A 204 -1.03 2.45 -9.58
N GLU A 205 -0.64 2.97 -10.74
CA GLU A 205 0.43 3.96 -10.80
C GLU A 205 -0.05 5.26 -10.15
N LEU A 206 0.58 5.63 -9.04
CA LEU A 206 0.33 6.90 -8.34
C LEU A 206 1.34 7.95 -8.84
N PRO A 207 1.02 8.77 -9.85
CA PRO A 207 1.99 9.68 -10.47
C PRO A 207 2.59 10.71 -9.50
N TRP A 208 1.87 11.03 -8.42
CA TRP A 208 2.31 11.99 -7.40
C TRP A 208 2.79 11.34 -6.12
N ILE A 209 2.66 10.02 -5.97
CA ILE A 209 3.29 9.25 -4.88
C ILE A 209 4.12 8.13 -5.55
N PRO A 210 5.27 8.48 -6.13
CA PRO A 210 5.99 7.55 -6.98
C PRO A 210 6.64 6.45 -6.14
N SER A 211 6.61 5.21 -6.59
CA SER A 211 7.18 4.05 -5.86
C SER A 211 8.68 4.16 -5.60
N ASN A 212 9.40 4.94 -6.42
CA ASN A 212 10.81 5.23 -6.20
C ASN A 212 11.00 6.31 -5.13
N ILE A 213 11.09 5.87 -3.87
CA ILE A 213 11.47 6.72 -2.73
C ILE A 213 12.87 7.30 -2.96
N LEU A 214 13.03 8.62 -2.83
CA LEU A 214 14.33 9.28 -2.96
C LEU A 214 15.31 8.78 -1.88
N GLN A 215 16.52 8.41 -2.30
CA GLN A 215 17.57 7.91 -1.40
C GLN A 215 18.63 8.96 -1.07
N LEU A 216 19.07 9.03 0.19
CA LEU A 216 20.17 9.91 0.64
C LEU A 216 21.56 9.46 0.16
N ASP A 217 21.70 8.18 -0.21
CA ASP A 217 22.88 7.59 -0.84
C ASP A 217 22.68 7.37 -2.36
N GLY A 218 21.60 7.93 -2.92
CA GLY A 218 21.27 7.83 -4.33
C GLY A 218 22.15 8.70 -5.23
N GLU A 219 22.21 8.31 -6.52
CA GLU A 219 23.13 8.90 -7.50
C GLU A 219 22.42 9.83 -8.50
N THR A 220 21.09 9.90 -8.49
CA THR A 220 20.35 10.80 -9.38
C THR A 220 20.57 12.26 -8.99
N LYS A 221 20.29 13.18 -9.91
CA LYS A 221 20.38 14.63 -9.64
C LYS A 221 19.47 15.04 -8.48
N ALA A 222 18.25 14.52 -8.43
CA ALA A 222 17.28 14.78 -7.38
C ALA A 222 17.78 14.27 -6.01
N GLU A 223 18.34 13.06 -5.95
CA GLU A 223 18.87 12.47 -4.71
C GLU A 223 20.12 13.21 -4.21
N LYS A 224 21.01 13.62 -5.11
CA LYS A 224 22.17 14.47 -4.76
C LYS A 224 21.74 15.83 -4.21
N ASN A 225 20.72 16.44 -4.81
CA ASN A 225 20.12 17.68 -4.31
C ASN A 225 19.49 17.46 -2.92
N LEU A 226 18.69 16.40 -2.76
CA LEU A 226 18.07 16.02 -1.49
C LEU A 226 19.13 15.85 -0.41
N LYS A 227 20.16 15.03 -0.67
CA LYS A 227 21.26 14.80 0.26
C LYS A 227 21.93 16.11 0.68
N THR A 228 22.26 16.98 -0.27
CA THR A 228 22.91 18.27 -0.01
C THR A 228 22.04 19.16 0.90
N ARG A 229 20.74 19.25 0.60
CA ARG A 229 19.77 20.04 1.37
C ARG A 229 19.59 19.48 2.80
N ILE A 230 19.43 18.16 2.93
CA ILE A 230 19.24 17.48 4.22
C ILE A 230 20.50 17.56 5.07
N ASP A 231 21.69 17.33 4.52
CA ASP A 231 22.95 17.46 5.26
C ASP A 231 23.15 18.89 5.75
N SER A 232 22.88 19.90 4.90
CA SER A 232 22.96 21.31 5.29
C SER A 232 21.99 21.65 6.42
N MET A 233 20.74 21.19 6.34
CA MET A 233 19.75 21.37 7.40
C MET A 233 20.19 20.67 8.70
N ASN A 234 20.56 19.39 8.63
CA ASN A 234 21.00 18.59 9.77
C ASN A 234 22.21 19.17 10.49
N ASN A 235 23.13 19.82 9.77
CA ASN A 235 24.30 20.48 10.35
C ASN A 235 23.95 21.71 11.20
N ASN A 236 22.81 22.35 10.93
CA ASN A 236 22.31 23.50 11.68
C ASN A 236 21.39 23.12 12.86
N ILE A 237 21.03 21.84 12.96
CA ILE A 237 20.14 21.32 14.00
C ILE A 237 20.98 20.68 15.12
N SER A 238 20.83 21.20 16.35
CA SER A 238 21.50 20.64 17.53
C SER A 238 20.78 19.41 18.08
N ASN A 239 19.45 19.39 18.07
CA ASN A 239 18.66 18.26 18.55
C ASN A 239 18.68 17.10 17.55
N THR A 240 19.24 15.96 17.95
CA THR A 240 19.33 14.76 17.12
C THR A 240 17.98 14.22 16.68
N ASP A 241 16.92 14.41 17.47
CA ASP A 241 15.58 13.92 17.16
C ASP A 241 14.94 14.68 16.00
N LEU A 242 15.40 15.92 15.74
CA LEU A 242 14.97 16.74 14.62
C LEU A 242 15.81 16.50 13.35
N LYS A 243 16.90 15.74 13.43
CA LYS A 243 17.70 15.41 12.25
C LYS A 243 16.96 14.42 11.36
N TRP A 244 17.17 14.57 10.05
CA TRP A 244 16.55 13.76 9.01
C TRP A 244 17.49 12.65 8.53
N ASN A 245 16.91 11.48 8.29
CA ASN A 245 17.58 10.27 7.80
C ASN A 245 16.66 9.54 6.81
N GLN A 246 17.14 8.44 6.22
CA GLN A 246 16.39 7.68 5.21
C GLN A 246 15.06 7.14 5.74
N ASN A 247 14.99 6.77 7.02
CA ASN A 247 13.76 6.24 7.62
C ASN A 247 12.65 7.30 7.69
N LYS A 248 13.00 8.55 8.03
CA LYS A 248 12.03 9.66 8.01
C LYS A 248 11.55 9.98 6.60
N ILE A 249 12.45 9.95 5.61
CA ILE A 249 12.07 10.13 4.20
C ILE A 249 11.08 9.05 3.77
N LYS A 250 11.37 7.78 4.09
CA LYS A 250 10.47 6.66 3.80
C LYS A 250 9.11 6.83 4.49
N ALA A 251 9.10 7.23 5.74
CA ALA A 251 7.86 7.43 6.49
C ALA A 251 6.98 8.57 5.93
N VAL A 252 7.57 9.59 5.28
CA VAL A 252 6.79 10.60 4.55
C VAL A 252 6.04 9.99 3.36
N TRP A 253 6.67 9.07 2.62
CA TRP A 253 5.98 8.32 1.56
C TRP A 253 4.81 7.52 2.11
N GLU A 254 5.07 6.71 3.15
CA GLU A 254 4.06 5.87 3.80
C GLU A 254 2.86 6.72 4.28
N ALA A 255 3.11 7.88 4.90
CA ALA A 255 2.04 8.78 5.33
C ALA A 255 1.24 9.38 4.16
N CYS A 256 1.87 9.64 3.02
CA CYS A 256 1.18 10.10 1.81
C CYS A 256 0.34 8.99 1.16
N GLU A 257 0.84 7.75 1.15
CA GLU A 257 0.11 6.57 0.66
C GLU A 257 -1.13 6.31 1.53
N GLU A 258 -0.98 6.29 2.85
CA GLU A 258 -2.10 6.15 3.80
C GLU A 258 -3.15 7.25 3.60
N PHE A 259 -2.70 8.50 3.41
CA PHE A 259 -3.62 9.61 3.13
C PHE A 259 -4.37 9.43 1.79
N TYR A 260 -3.69 8.91 0.76
CA TYR A 260 -4.32 8.61 -0.52
C TYR A 260 -5.36 7.49 -0.37
N GLU A 261 -5.03 6.41 0.32
CA GLU A 261 -5.97 5.31 0.59
C GLU A 261 -7.22 5.80 1.34
N ASP A 262 -7.05 6.71 2.30
CA ASP A 262 -8.14 7.21 3.11
C ASP A 262 -9.02 8.25 2.39
N TYR A 263 -8.43 9.12 1.56
CA TYR A 263 -9.12 10.32 1.05
C TYR A 263 -9.14 10.45 -0.47
N GLY A 264 -8.47 9.56 -1.21
CA GLY A 264 -8.46 9.51 -2.68
C GLY A 264 -7.72 10.68 -3.34
N VAL A 265 -6.80 11.33 -2.62
CA VAL A 265 -6.00 12.46 -3.12
C VAL A 265 -4.53 12.24 -2.80
N GLN A 266 -3.69 12.37 -3.82
CA GLN A 266 -2.25 12.18 -3.67
C GLN A 266 -1.61 13.47 -3.16
N VAL A 267 -0.94 13.38 -2.00
CA VAL A 267 -0.06 14.43 -1.49
C VAL A 267 1.37 14.08 -1.91
N ASP A 268 2.01 14.89 -2.73
CA ASP A 268 3.35 14.55 -3.20
C ASP A 268 4.38 14.56 -2.04
N PRO A 269 5.00 13.43 -1.69
CA PRO A 269 5.96 13.37 -0.60
C PRO A 269 7.22 14.22 -0.89
N ARG A 270 7.57 14.45 -2.15
CA ARG A 270 8.68 15.33 -2.56
C ARG A 270 8.35 16.80 -2.29
N LEU A 271 7.06 17.18 -2.32
CA LEU A 271 6.62 18.52 -1.89
C LEU A 271 6.80 18.68 -0.37
N LEU A 272 6.45 17.67 0.43
CA LEU A 272 6.72 17.66 1.88
C LEU A 272 8.23 17.75 2.16
N LEU A 273 9.07 17.03 1.41
CA LEU A 273 10.52 17.16 1.52
C LEU A 273 11.02 18.58 1.18
N ALA A 274 10.43 19.24 0.19
CA ALA A 274 10.77 20.63 -0.14
C ALA A 274 10.40 21.59 0.99
N ILE A 275 9.26 21.34 1.63
CA ILE A 275 8.76 22.11 2.77
C ILE A 275 9.68 21.97 3.97
N ILE A 276 10.05 20.75 4.40
CA ILE A 276 10.93 20.57 5.56
C ILE A 276 12.28 21.26 5.37
N VAL A 277 12.85 21.20 4.16
CA VAL A 277 14.09 21.89 3.83
C VAL A 277 13.91 23.41 3.86
N LYS A 278 12.76 23.91 3.40
CA LYS A 278 12.43 25.34 3.47
C LYS A 278 12.24 25.82 4.91
N GLU A 279 11.65 25.01 5.78
CA GLU A 279 11.53 25.31 7.22
C GLU A 279 12.90 25.30 7.90
N GLY A 280 13.75 24.32 7.58
CA GLY A 280 15.12 24.23 8.07
C GLY A 280 15.26 23.89 9.56
N THR A 281 14.16 23.72 10.29
CA THR A 281 14.15 23.40 11.73
C THR A 281 14.22 21.91 12.02
N GLY A 282 14.06 21.06 11.00
CA GLY A 282 13.93 19.61 11.16
C GLY A 282 12.51 19.18 11.58
N SER A 283 11.58 20.12 11.66
CA SER A 283 10.15 19.89 11.84
C SER A 283 9.34 20.68 10.80
N PHE A 284 8.15 20.20 10.46
CA PHE A 284 7.21 20.92 9.60
C PHE A 284 6.63 22.17 10.28
N ASN A 285 6.84 22.35 11.59
CA ASN A 285 6.34 23.47 12.38
C ASN A 285 4.81 23.59 12.31
N THR A 286 4.09 22.47 12.33
CA THR A 286 2.62 22.41 12.26
C THR A 286 1.95 22.21 13.62
N SER A 287 2.73 21.95 14.67
CA SER A 287 2.23 21.70 16.01
C SER A 287 1.71 22.99 16.68
N PHE A 288 0.43 23.01 17.03
CA PHE A 288 -0.18 24.13 17.76
C PHE A 288 0.14 24.12 19.26
N ASP A 289 0.47 22.96 19.81
CA ASP A 289 0.76 22.75 21.23
C ASP A 289 2.18 23.20 21.58
N ASN A 290 3.11 23.05 20.63
CA ASN A 290 4.48 23.50 20.75
C ASN A 290 4.62 24.87 20.07
N LYS A 291 4.80 25.93 20.86
CA LYS A 291 5.04 27.29 20.32
C LYS A 291 6.52 27.63 20.33
N ALA A 292 7.01 28.20 19.23
CA ALA A 292 8.34 28.79 19.16
C ALA A 292 8.41 30.08 20.00
N GLY A 293 9.64 30.53 20.30
CA GLY A 293 9.88 31.73 21.11
C GLY A 293 9.31 33.04 20.53
N ASP A 294 8.93 33.02 19.26
CA ASP A 294 8.31 34.11 18.51
C ASP A 294 6.78 33.95 18.35
N GLY A 295 6.16 33.00 19.06
CA GLY A 295 4.70 32.83 19.19
C GLY A 295 4.00 32.01 18.10
N GLY A 296 4.73 31.60 17.05
CA GLY A 296 4.21 30.67 16.04
C GLY A 296 4.39 29.23 16.44
N ASN A 297 3.99 28.31 15.57
CA ASN A 297 4.18 26.88 15.79
C ASN A 297 5.68 26.56 15.82
N GLY A 298 6.09 25.80 16.82
CA GLY A 298 7.47 25.40 17.09
C GLY A 298 7.76 24.00 16.59
N ALA A 299 9.05 23.63 16.65
CA ALA A 299 9.51 22.33 16.21
C ALA A 299 8.92 21.22 17.09
N GLU A 300 8.33 20.22 16.44
CA GLU A 300 7.80 19.00 17.05
C GLU A 300 8.86 17.90 17.01
N THR A 301 9.26 17.40 18.18
CA THR A 301 10.28 16.33 18.26
C THR A 301 9.70 14.94 17.99
N ASN A 302 8.39 14.75 18.18
CA ASN A 302 7.73 13.53 17.77
C ASN A 302 7.46 13.56 16.27
N PHE A 303 8.32 12.90 15.49
CA PHE A 303 8.25 12.88 14.04
C PHE A 303 6.92 12.33 13.49
N GLU A 304 6.34 11.30 14.10
CA GLU A 304 5.07 10.71 13.64
C GLU A 304 3.93 11.73 13.72
N SER A 305 3.80 12.38 14.88
CA SER A 305 2.84 13.48 15.10
C SER A 305 3.11 14.69 14.17
N ASP A 306 4.38 15.05 13.95
CA ASP A 306 4.74 16.16 13.06
C ASP A 306 4.37 15.87 11.59
N CYS A 307 4.64 14.65 11.13
CA CYS A 307 4.33 14.20 9.77
C CYS A 307 2.82 14.10 9.56
N GLU A 308 2.08 13.50 10.49
CA GLU A 308 0.62 13.36 10.42
C GLU A 308 -0.06 14.74 10.33
N LYS A 309 0.37 15.69 11.18
CA LYS A 309 -0.15 17.08 11.15
C LYS A 309 0.20 17.79 9.85
N ALA A 310 1.38 17.57 9.28
CA ALA A 310 1.77 18.17 8.00
C ALA A 310 0.94 17.62 6.84
N VAL A 311 0.74 16.31 6.78
CA VAL A 311 -0.10 15.66 5.77
C VAL A 311 -1.56 16.08 5.92
N ASP A 312 -2.13 16.13 7.14
CA ASP A 312 -3.50 16.64 7.37
C ASP A 312 -3.67 18.09 6.89
N LEU A 313 -2.70 18.95 7.21
CA LEU A 313 -2.76 20.35 6.84
C LEU A 313 -2.71 20.53 5.32
N LEU A 314 -1.71 19.95 4.66
CA LEU A 314 -1.53 20.10 3.22
C LEU A 314 -2.60 19.33 2.44
N GLY A 315 -2.84 18.06 2.76
CA GLY A 315 -3.86 17.24 2.12
C GLY A 315 -5.25 17.85 2.25
N GLY A 316 -5.60 18.37 3.44
CA GLY A 316 -6.84 19.09 3.66
C GLY A 316 -6.98 20.38 2.85
N LYS A 317 -5.89 21.12 2.62
CA LYS A 317 -5.86 22.28 1.71
C LYS A 317 -5.94 21.87 0.25
N ILE A 318 -5.27 20.79 -0.16
CA ILE A 318 -5.31 20.25 -1.52
C ILE A 318 -6.75 19.83 -1.86
N ILE A 319 -7.42 19.10 -0.96
CA ILE A 319 -8.83 18.70 -1.14
C ILE A 319 -9.74 19.93 -1.24
N ALA A 320 -9.53 20.97 -0.43
CA ALA A 320 -10.28 22.22 -0.53
C ALA A 320 -10.00 22.98 -1.85
N TYR A 321 -8.76 22.93 -2.35
CA TYR A 321 -8.37 23.58 -3.59
C TYR A 321 -9.18 23.06 -4.80
N ILE A 322 -9.56 21.78 -4.82
CA ILE A 322 -10.43 21.17 -5.86
C ILE A 322 -11.69 22.01 -6.10
N ILE A 323 -12.28 22.56 -5.03
CA ILE A 323 -13.50 23.38 -5.11
C ILE A 323 -13.18 24.86 -5.29
N PHE A 324 -12.21 25.36 -4.54
CA PHE A 324 -12.04 26.80 -4.36
C PHE A 324 -10.98 27.45 -5.26
N HIS A 325 -10.27 26.67 -6.10
CA HIS A 325 -9.21 27.23 -6.95
C HIS A 325 -9.72 28.35 -7.87
N GLY A 326 -10.93 28.22 -8.43
CA GLY A 326 -11.47 29.21 -9.38
C GLY A 326 -11.62 30.60 -8.76
N ASP A 327 -12.29 30.68 -7.60
CA ASP A 327 -12.51 31.95 -6.89
C ASP A 327 -11.21 32.51 -6.30
N PHE A 328 -10.33 31.64 -5.81
CA PHE A 328 -8.99 32.03 -5.35
C PHE A 328 -8.17 32.67 -6.48
N SER A 329 -8.06 31.98 -7.63
CA SER A 329 -7.31 32.45 -8.79
C SER A 329 -7.86 33.78 -9.31
N LYS A 330 -9.19 33.94 -9.30
CA LYS A 330 -9.84 35.20 -9.67
C LYS A 330 -9.46 36.35 -8.72
N ALA A 331 -9.57 36.14 -7.41
CA ALA A 331 -9.21 37.16 -6.42
C ALA A 331 -7.71 37.54 -6.51
N ARG A 332 -6.84 36.55 -6.72
CA ARG A 332 -5.40 36.76 -6.92
C ARG A 332 -5.11 37.58 -8.18
N ALA A 333 -5.75 37.24 -9.30
CA ALA A 333 -5.60 37.99 -10.55
C ALA A 333 -6.10 39.44 -10.43
N GLU A 334 -7.24 39.65 -9.77
CA GLU A 334 -7.76 41.00 -9.50
C GLU A 334 -6.80 41.83 -8.63
N ALA A 335 -6.22 41.23 -7.58
CA ALA A 335 -5.24 41.89 -6.72
C ALA A 335 -3.93 42.21 -7.47
N TYR A 336 -3.46 41.30 -8.34
CA TYR A 336 -2.31 41.54 -9.21
C TYR A 336 -2.55 42.72 -10.15
N ASN A 337 -3.71 42.76 -10.80
CA ASN A 337 -4.07 43.84 -11.72
C ASN A 337 -4.20 45.22 -11.04
N LYS A 338 -4.50 45.24 -9.73
CA LYS A 338 -4.46 46.47 -8.91
C LYS A 338 -3.03 46.91 -8.52
N GLY A 339 -2.01 46.12 -8.83
CA GLY A 339 -0.61 46.40 -8.48
C GLY A 339 -0.28 46.18 -7.01
N TYR A 340 -0.99 45.27 -6.33
CA TYR A 340 -0.74 45.00 -4.91
C TYR A 340 0.58 44.25 -4.70
N ALA A 341 1.45 44.84 -3.87
CA ALA A 341 2.77 44.27 -3.55
C ALA A 341 2.65 42.87 -2.96
N GLY A 342 3.56 41.96 -3.35
CA GLY A 342 3.61 40.58 -2.90
C GLY A 342 2.68 39.61 -3.64
N ILE A 343 1.69 40.11 -4.40
CA ILE A 343 0.89 39.27 -5.29
C ILE A 343 1.69 39.00 -6.57
N LYS A 344 1.91 37.71 -6.86
CA LYS A 344 2.67 37.28 -8.04
C LYS A 344 1.78 37.19 -9.28
N ASP A 345 2.42 37.28 -10.45
CA ASP A 345 1.77 37.22 -11.77
C ASP A 345 1.40 35.80 -12.21
N TYR A 346 1.93 34.78 -11.52
CA TYR A 346 1.65 33.38 -11.78
C TYR A 346 0.63 32.77 -10.80
N ASP A 347 0.04 31.64 -11.20
CA ASP A 347 -1.04 30.96 -10.47
C ASP A 347 -0.75 29.48 -10.28
N ASP A 348 -0.60 29.08 -9.03
CA ASP A 348 -0.49 27.67 -8.68
C ASP A 348 -0.88 27.44 -7.24
N ILE A 349 -0.97 26.15 -6.90
CA ILE A 349 -1.43 25.67 -5.61
C ILE A 349 -0.55 26.16 -4.46
N LEU A 350 0.74 26.47 -4.64
CA LEU A 350 1.63 26.80 -3.51
C LEU A 350 1.24 28.11 -2.81
N HIS A 351 0.67 29.07 -3.54
CA HIS A 351 0.10 30.27 -2.89
C HIS A 351 -1.10 29.92 -2.01
N TYR A 352 -1.96 29.02 -2.49
CA TYR A 352 -3.10 28.53 -1.72
C TYR A 352 -2.64 27.73 -0.50
N LEU A 353 -1.60 26.89 -0.64
CA LEU A 353 -1.02 26.15 0.48
C LEU A 353 -0.45 27.09 1.54
N ASN A 354 0.27 28.14 1.11
CA ASN A 354 0.91 29.11 1.99
C ASN A 354 -0.10 29.95 2.80
N TRP A 355 -1.02 30.64 2.11
CA TRP A 355 -1.85 31.69 2.70
C TRP A 355 -3.05 31.18 3.51
N GLU A 356 -3.78 32.11 4.13
CA GLU A 356 -4.97 31.85 4.93
C GLU A 356 -6.16 31.41 4.06
N THR A 357 -6.14 30.16 3.63
CA THR A 357 -7.13 29.58 2.71
C THR A 357 -7.86 28.40 3.35
N PRO A 358 -9.05 28.05 2.84
CA PRO A 358 -9.84 26.94 3.37
C PRO A 358 -9.09 25.60 3.35
N ARG A 359 -9.36 24.78 4.35
CA ARG A 359 -8.93 23.40 4.43
C ARG A 359 -9.95 22.56 5.19
N LEU A 360 -10.04 21.29 4.82
CA LEU A 360 -10.55 20.28 5.74
C LEU A 360 -9.45 19.95 6.76
N SER A 361 -9.82 19.79 8.03
CA SER A 361 -8.95 19.16 9.02
C SER A 361 -9.62 17.89 9.49
N PHE A 362 -9.00 16.77 9.14
CA PHE A 362 -9.46 15.45 9.53
C PHE A 362 -9.06 15.15 10.97
N LEU A 363 -7.96 15.74 11.47
CA LEU A 363 -7.59 15.63 12.88
C LEU A 363 -8.59 16.35 13.81
N SER A 364 -8.93 17.60 13.50
CA SER A 364 -9.84 18.39 14.34
C SER A 364 -11.33 18.28 13.93
N LYS A 365 -11.63 17.57 12.84
CA LYS A 365 -12.97 17.42 12.25
C LYS A 365 -13.66 18.76 11.95
N THR A 366 -12.90 19.72 11.42
CA THR A 366 -13.39 21.07 11.11
C THR A 366 -13.09 21.50 9.68
N PHE A 367 -13.89 22.45 9.19
CA PHE A 367 -13.63 23.18 7.95
C PHE A 367 -13.31 24.63 8.30
N ILE A 368 -12.04 25.01 8.13
CA ILE A 368 -11.51 26.32 8.56
C ILE A 368 -10.56 26.88 7.51
N SER A 369 -10.34 28.19 7.52
CA SER A 369 -9.21 28.80 6.80
C SER A 369 -8.00 28.83 7.71
N GLY A 370 -6.83 28.49 7.18
CA GLY A 370 -5.59 28.45 7.96
C GLY A 370 -4.39 28.83 7.12
N VAL A 371 -3.37 29.41 7.76
CA VAL A 371 -2.07 29.72 7.16
C VAL A 371 -1.15 28.51 7.33
N TYR A 372 -0.32 28.20 6.33
CA TYR A 372 0.82 27.30 6.54
C TYR A 372 1.99 28.10 7.12
N ALA A 373 2.49 29.10 6.36
CA ALA A 373 3.58 29.97 6.77
C ALA A 373 3.23 31.46 6.60
N ASP A 374 3.70 32.27 7.54
CA ASP A 374 3.51 33.73 7.53
C ASP A 374 4.37 34.43 6.47
N ASP A 375 5.52 33.85 6.11
CA ASP A 375 6.43 34.42 5.11
C ASP A 375 5.79 34.38 3.72
N ASN A 376 5.53 35.56 3.15
CA ASN A 376 4.88 35.66 1.85
C ASN A 376 5.73 35.09 0.69
N ASN A 377 7.04 34.94 0.89
CA ASN A 377 7.95 34.32 -0.08
C ASN A 377 8.22 32.84 0.22
N TRP A 378 7.56 32.25 1.22
CA TRP A 378 7.70 30.83 1.54
C TRP A 378 7.42 29.94 0.34
N ASN A 379 6.31 30.19 -0.37
CA ASN A 379 5.90 29.45 -1.57
C ASN A 379 6.98 29.43 -2.67
N SER A 380 7.72 30.53 -2.82
CA SER A 380 8.77 30.66 -3.85
C SER A 380 10.00 29.84 -3.48
N GLY A 381 10.35 29.79 -2.19
CA GLY A 381 11.40 28.91 -1.69
C GLY A 381 11.04 27.43 -1.79
N VAL A 382 9.80 27.06 -1.44
CA VAL A 382 9.31 25.69 -1.61
C VAL A 382 9.33 25.28 -3.08
N ARG A 383 8.84 26.13 -3.99
CA ARG A 383 8.88 25.87 -5.44
C ARG A 383 10.27 25.53 -5.91
N GLN A 384 11.26 26.36 -5.57
CA GLN A 384 12.63 26.15 -6.02
C GLN A 384 13.14 24.78 -5.58
N ILE A 385 12.95 24.42 -4.30
CA ILE A 385 13.43 23.14 -3.77
C ILE A 385 12.64 21.97 -4.37
N TYR A 386 11.33 22.13 -4.54
CA TYR A 386 10.49 21.09 -5.14
C TYR A 386 10.90 20.81 -6.59
N SER A 387 11.19 21.84 -7.38
CA SER A 387 11.77 21.69 -8.73
C SER A 387 13.13 20.99 -8.72
N GLU A 388 13.97 21.22 -7.71
CA GLU A 388 15.26 20.52 -7.56
C GLU A 388 15.10 19.02 -7.26
N PHE A 389 14.00 18.61 -6.64
CA PHE A 389 13.69 17.21 -6.32
C PHE A 389 12.91 16.49 -7.41
N VAL A 390 12.32 17.24 -8.35
CA VAL A 390 11.51 16.67 -9.45
C VAL A 390 11.96 17.21 -10.80
N TYR A 391 11.43 18.36 -11.24
CA TYR A 391 11.82 19.11 -12.45
C TYR A 391 11.19 20.53 -12.44
N ASP A 392 11.64 21.43 -13.32
CA ASP A 392 11.37 22.88 -13.23
C ASP A 392 9.87 23.25 -13.25
N ASP A 393 9.00 22.52 -13.95
CA ASP A 393 7.56 22.82 -14.08
C ASP A 393 6.63 21.96 -13.20
N VAL A 394 7.18 21.13 -12.31
CA VAL A 394 6.41 20.17 -11.50
C VAL A 394 5.24 20.82 -10.73
N THR A 395 5.40 22.06 -10.26
CA THR A 395 4.35 22.75 -9.49
C THR A 395 3.13 23.08 -10.35
N ALA A 396 3.33 23.44 -11.61
CA ALA A 396 2.23 23.73 -12.54
C ALA A 396 1.49 22.44 -12.90
N GLU A 397 2.21 21.36 -13.15
CA GLU A 397 1.64 20.04 -13.41
C GLU A 397 0.87 19.50 -12.20
N TYR A 398 1.41 19.65 -10.99
CA TYR A 398 0.71 19.24 -9.76
C TYR A 398 -0.56 20.05 -9.54
N THR A 399 -0.50 21.35 -9.82
CA THR A 399 -1.69 22.20 -9.79
C THR A 399 -2.76 21.72 -10.77
N ASN A 400 -2.37 21.33 -11.98
CA ASN A 400 -3.30 20.82 -12.99
C ASN A 400 -3.89 19.46 -12.61
N TYR A 401 -3.10 18.57 -11.99
CA TYR A 401 -3.59 17.33 -11.40
C TYR A 401 -4.72 17.61 -10.39
N VAL A 402 -4.47 18.47 -9.41
CA VAL A 402 -5.46 18.76 -8.36
C VAL A 402 -6.71 19.42 -8.95
N LYS A 403 -6.56 20.33 -9.93
CA LYS A 403 -7.69 20.94 -10.65
C LYS A 403 -8.51 19.92 -11.45
N GLY A 404 -7.90 18.82 -11.89
CA GLY A 404 -8.54 17.75 -12.65
C GLY A 404 -9.28 16.72 -11.79
N LEU A 405 -9.11 16.76 -10.47
CA LEU A 405 -9.77 15.84 -9.54
C LEU A 405 -11.30 16.07 -9.51
N LYS A 406 -12.04 15.00 -9.23
CA LYS A 406 -13.50 15.07 -9.13
C LYS A 406 -13.91 15.91 -7.92
N GLN A 407 -14.86 16.82 -8.12
CA GLN A 407 -15.33 17.74 -7.07
C GLN A 407 -16.02 17.02 -5.90
N ASP A 408 -16.62 15.86 -6.14
CA ASP A 408 -17.28 15.07 -5.11
C ASP A 408 -16.32 14.54 -4.04
N ILE A 409 -15.01 14.45 -4.30
CA ILE A 409 -13.97 14.14 -3.32
C ILE A 409 -14.07 15.04 -2.09
N PHE A 410 -14.30 16.34 -2.28
CA PHE A 410 -14.43 17.29 -1.16
C PHE A 410 -15.65 16.97 -0.29
N GLU A 411 -16.83 16.83 -0.90
CA GLU A 411 -18.08 16.61 -0.16
C GLU A 411 -18.15 15.21 0.45
N ASN A 412 -17.63 14.20 -0.25
CA ASN A 412 -17.58 12.81 0.22
C ASN A 412 -16.67 12.68 1.43
N ASN A 413 -15.47 13.25 1.40
CA ASN A 413 -14.55 13.21 2.54
C ASN A 413 -15.09 14.02 3.73
N ALA A 414 -15.68 15.19 3.49
CA ALA A 414 -16.33 15.95 4.55
C ALA A 414 -17.47 15.15 5.21
N LYS A 415 -18.31 14.47 4.41
CA LYS A 415 -19.40 13.63 4.90
C LYS A 415 -18.89 12.38 5.64
N LYS A 416 -17.88 11.68 5.10
CA LYS A 416 -17.23 10.52 5.72
C LYS A 416 -16.77 10.85 7.15
N GLU A 417 -16.17 12.03 7.31
CA GLU A 417 -15.57 12.47 8.57
C GLU A 417 -16.50 13.31 9.45
N GLY A 418 -17.77 13.49 9.06
CA GLY A 418 -18.75 14.29 9.80
C GLY A 418 -18.43 15.79 9.88
N ILE A 419 -17.63 16.31 8.95
CA ILE A 419 -17.20 17.71 8.89
C ILE A 419 -18.30 18.56 8.23
N LYS A 420 -18.75 19.60 8.94
CA LYS A 420 -19.69 20.58 8.37
C LYS A 420 -18.96 21.52 7.44
N VAL A 421 -19.37 21.54 6.17
CA VAL A 421 -18.76 22.35 5.10
C VAL A 421 -19.76 23.33 4.49
N THR A 422 -19.25 24.34 3.81
CA THR A 422 -20.01 25.28 2.97
C THR A 422 -19.19 25.64 1.74
N THR A 423 -19.85 25.79 0.60
CA THR A 423 -19.22 26.31 -0.62
C THR A 423 -19.25 27.84 -0.70
N LYS A 424 -19.89 28.51 0.27
CA LYS A 424 -20.01 29.98 0.32
C LYS A 424 -18.75 30.66 0.88
N VAL A 425 -17.58 30.32 0.36
CA VAL A 425 -16.31 30.96 0.74
C VAL A 425 -16.10 32.23 -0.07
N THR A 426 -15.70 33.32 0.58
CA THR A 426 -15.33 34.57 -0.12
C THR A 426 -13.82 34.77 -0.08
N PHE A 427 -13.18 34.87 -1.25
CA PHE A 427 -11.77 35.26 -1.34
C PHE A 427 -11.62 36.77 -1.48
N LYS A 428 -10.66 37.34 -0.74
CA LYS A 428 -10.36 38.78 -0.77
C LYS A 428 -8.89 39.06 -0.48
N GLU A 429 -8.40 40.21 -0.92
CA GLU A 429 -7.10 40.72 -0.54
C GLU A 429 -7.01 41.01 0.97
N SER A 430 -5.83 40.81 1.55
CA SER A 430 -5.51 41.19 2.92
C SER A 430 -4.10 41.75 2.97
N LYS A 431 -3.91 42.92 3.59
CA LYS A 431 -2.59 43.53 3.78
C LYS A 431 -1.90 42.98 5.03
N ASN A 432 -1.73 41.67 5.06
CA ASN A 432 -1.19 40.91 6.19
C ASN A 432 0.15 40.22 5.89
N GLY A 433 0.79 40.52 4.74
CA GLY A 433 2.06 39.92 4.35
C GLY A 433 3.16 40.16 5.39
N ARG A 434 3.97 39.12 5.62
CA ARG A 434 5.13 39.14 6.51
C ARG A 434 6.38 38.60 5.80
N ASP A 435 7.54 39.01 6.29
CA ASP A 435 8.84 38.44 5.89
C ASP A 435 9.19 37.17 6.70
N SER A 436 10.35 36.58 6.40
CA SER A 436 10.88 35.41 7.12
C SER A 436 11.18 35.64 8.60
N GLN A 437 11.19 36.90 9.06
CA GLN A 437 11.29 37.28 10.48
C GLN A 437 9.93 37.59 11.09
N ARG A 438 8.83 37.26 10.38
CA ARG A 438 7.44 37.52 10.74
C ARG A 438 7.10 39.01 10.91
N LYS A 439 7.91 39.91 10.35
CA LYS A 439 7.61 41.35 10.37
C LYS A 439 6.70 41.69 9.20
N TYR A 440 5.70 42.52 9.46
CA TYR A 440 4.84 43.04 8.41
C TYR A 440 5.66 43.78 7.36
N ASN A 441 5.53 43.37 6.10
CA ASN A 441 6.31 43.90 4.98
C ASN A 441 5.48 44.75 4.02
N ASN A 442 4.25 45.12 4.41
CA ASN A 442 3.26 45.85 3.62
C ASN A 442 2.78 45.14 2.34
N GLU A 443 3.09 43.85 2.19
CA GLU A 443 2.58 43.04 1.09
C GLU A 443 1.16 42.52 1.37
N TYR A 444 0.50 42.11 0.30
CA TYR A 444 -0.83 41.53 0.31
C TYR A 444 -0.77 40.03 0.11
N THR A 445 -1.75 39.34 0.69
CA THR A 445 -2.09 37.94 0.40
C THR A 445 -3.56 37.85 0.01
N ILE A 446 -3.99 36.68 -0.47
CA ILE A 446 -5.40 36.36 -0.66
C ILE A 446 -5.86 35.44 0.47
N ILE A 447 -6.93 35.84 1.17
CA ILE A 447 -7.52 35.07 2.27
C ILE A 447 -8.90 34.56 1.89
N GLY A 448 -9.22 33.33 2.29
CA GLY A 448 -10.56 32.76 2.14
C GLY A 448 -11.36 32.93 3.44
N VAL A 449 -12.51 33.59 3.36
CA VAL A 449 -13.40 33.81 4.51
C VAL A 449 -14.55 32.82 4.44
N ILE A 450 -14.59 31.91 5.42
CA ILE A 450 -15.69 30.96 5.62
C ILE A 450 -16.75 31.62 6.52
N PRO A 451 -18.03 31.70 6.10
CA PRO A 451 -19.09 32.25 6.93
C PRO A 451 -19.32 31.36 8.14
N LYS A 452 -19.73 31.95 9.28
CA LYS A 452 -20.14 31.17 10.46
C LYS A 452 -21.37 30.33 10.08
N ILE A 453 -21.25 29.01 10.23
CA ILE A 453 -22.30 28.01 9.98
C ILE A 453 -23.00 27.67 11.28
#